data_AF-A0AAV6KNS5-F1
#
_entry.id   AF-A0AAV6KNS5-F1
#
_cell.length_a   1.000
_cell.length_b   1.000
_cell.length_c   1.000
_cell.angle_alpha   90.00
_cell.angle_beta   90.00
_cell.angle_gamma   90.00
#
_symmetry.space_group_name_H-M   'P 1'
#
loop_
_entity.id
_entity.type
_entity.pdbx_description
1 polymer ?
#
loop_
_entity_poly.entity_id
_entity_poly.type
_entity_poly.pdbx_seq_one_letter_code
_entity_poly.pdbx_strand_id
1 'polypeptide(L)'
;MLESITKEGKKLAELWGHVTPRASEWVCAWVLGKVIDHVLRRTWASRRRVRYNYDDEDEEDEEYGYDEEIAMLEIYSQSARDEALMVRALVDEEEAEVLIFRGFSSSLSYRTSPDPSRSILPARAVIKSIDRVRGPFDPSNIEYLEKGLTWDAFKSRLQP
;
A
#
# COMPACT_ATOMS: atom_id res chain seq x y z
N MET A 1 32.72 16.60 -12.69
CA MET A 1 32.45 15.22 -12.22
C MET A 1 31.14 14.64 -12.79
N LEU A 2 30.68 15.15 -13.95
CA LEU A 2 29.47 14.70 -14.68
C LEU A 2 29.81 14.07 -16.04
N GLU A 3 31.09 14.05 -16.43
CA GLU A 3 31.55 13.57 -17.75
C GLU A 3 32.00 12.10 -17.73
N SER A 4 32.09 11.47 -16.56
CA SER A 4 32.56 10.09 -16.41
C SER A 4 31.46 9.05 -16.64
N ILE A 5 30.19 9.43 -16.50
CA ILE A 5 29.03 8.52 -16.61
C ILE A 5 28.70 8.18 -18.07
N THR A 6 29.08 9.04 -19.03
CA THR A 6 28.73 8.87 -20.45
C THR A 6 29.65 7.90 -21.20
N LYS A 7 30.79 7.50 -20.61
CA LYS A 7 31.72 6.55 -21.23
C LYS A 7 31.40 5.09 -20.90
N GLU A 8 30.89 4.81 -19.69
CA GLU A 8 30.46 3.46 -19.31
C GLU A 8 29.22 2.98 -20.10
N GLY A 9 28.29 3.90 -20.39
CA GLY A 9 27.05 3.57 -21.10
C GLY A 9 27.24 3.21 -22.58
N LYS A 10 28.31 3.69 -23.23
CA LYS A 10 28.59 3.37 -24.64
C LYS A 10 29.23 2.01 -24.84
N LYS A 11 30.01 1.52 -23.86
CA LYS A 11 30.66 0.21 -23.93
C LYS A 11 29.66 -0.95 -23.81
N LEU A 12 28.54 -0.74 -23.11
CA LEU A 12 27.48 -1.73 -22.96
C LEU A 12 26.56 -1.81 -24.20
N ALA A 13 26.48 -0.75 -25.01
CA ALA A 13 25.70 -0.74 -26.25
C ALA A 13 26.36 -1.54 -27.39
N GLU A 14 27.69 -1.67 -27.40
CA GLU A 14 28.42 -2.45 -28.40
C GLU A 14 28.41 -3.97 -28.12
N LEU A 15 28.13 -4.39 -26.89
CA LEU A 15 28.06 -5.80 -26.49
C LEU A 15 26.72 -6.49 -26.79
N TRP A 16 25.70 -5.73 -27.22
CA TRP A 16 24.35 -6.25 -27.52
C TRP A 16 23.90 -5.85 -28.94
N GLY A 17 24.80 -6.01 -29.90
CA GLY A 17 24.46 -5.97 -31.31
C GLY A 17 23.45 -7.07 -31.65
N HIS A 18 22.24 -6.66 -32.02
CA HIS A 18 21.08 -7.42 -32.51
C HIS A 18 19.94 -7.71 -31.53
N VAL A 19 19.19 -6.66 -31.13
CA VAL A 19 17.72 -6.76 -30.94
C VAL A 19 17.07 -5.44 -31.41
N THR A 20 15.89 -5.58 -32.01
CA THR A 20 15.09 -4.68 -32.87
C THR A 20 14.61 -3.35 -32.25
N PRO A 21 14.10 -2.38 -33.06
CA PRO A 21 13.79 -1.03 -32.60
C PRO A 21 12.39 -0.98 -31.95
N ARG A 22 12.33 -1.21 -30.64
CA ARG A 22 11.15 -0.88 -29.81
C ARG A 22 11.48 -0.68 -28.33
N ALA A 23 12.73 -0.34 -28.03
CA ALA A 23 13.24 -0.28 -26.66
C ALA A 23 13.66 1.14 -26.19
N SER A 24 13.51 2.17 -27.02
CA SER A 24 13.87 3.55 -26.65
C SER A 24 12.76 4.30 -25.88
N GLU A 25 11.51 3.83 -25.93
CA GLU A 25 10.41 4.45 -25.17
C GLU A 25 10.39 4.03 -23.69
N TRP A 26 10.99 2.88 -23.36
CA TRP A 26 11.01 2.34 -22.00
C TRP A 26 12.13 2.94 -21.13
N VAL A 27 13.23 3.39 -21.74
CA VAL A 27 14.34 4.01 -21.01
C VAL A 27 13.96 5.41 -20.48
N CYS A 28 13.17 6.16 -21.24
CA CYS A 28 12.65 7.45 -20.79
C CYS A 28 11.68 7.28 -19.60
N ALA A 29 10.84 6.25 -19.60
CA ALA A 29 9.94 5.94 -18.49
C ALA A 29 10.69 5.52 -17.21
N TRP A 30 11.78 4.76 -17.34
CA TRP A 30 12.57 4.30 -16.19
C TRP A 30 13.36 5.43 -15.49
N VAL A 31 13.87 6.40 -16.25
CA VAL A 31 14.64 7.53 -15.68
C VAL A 31 13.72 8.60 -15.08
N LEU A 32 12.53 8.82 -15.65
CA LEU A 32 11.51 9.73 -15.08
C LEU A 32 10.85 9.18 -13.80
N GLY A 33 10.71 7.86 -13.67
CA GLY A 33 10.14 7.22 -12.48
C GLY A 33 11.00 7.37 -11.21
N LYS A 34 12.34 7.40 -11.33
CA LYS A 34 13.24 7.49 -10.16
C LYS A 34 13.30 8.87 -9.51
N VAL A 35 12.96 9.94 -10.22
CA VAL A 35 12.97 11.30 -9.65
C VAL A 35 11.69 11.59 -8.86
N ILE A 36 10.57 10.96 -9.24
CA ILE A 36 9.28 11.14 -8.57
C ILE A 36 9.27 10.45 -7.19
N ASP A 37 9.98 9.33 -7.02
CA ASP A 37 10.07 8.62 -5.73
C ASP A 37 10.86 9.39 -4.65
N HIS A 38 11.83 10.22 -5.05
CA HIS A 38 12.70 10.92 -4.08
C HIS A 38 12.11 12.23 -3.54
N VAL A 39 11.18 12.87 -4.27
CA VAL A 39 10.57 14.14 -3.86
C VAL A 39 9.28 13.93 -3.05
N LEU A 40 8.52 12.86 -3.30
CA LEU A 40 7.26 12.56 -2.58
C LEU A 40 7.47 11.95 -1.18
N ARG A 41 8.68 11.46 -0.86
CA ARG A 41 9.00 10.89 0.46
C ARG A 41 9.16 11.91 1.60
N ARG A 42 9.14 13.22 1.31
CA ARG A 42 9.59 14.26 2.27
C ARG A 42 8.51 15.09 2.96
N THR A 43 7.23 14.95 2.62
CA THR A 43 6.20 15.86 3.18
C THR A 43 5.13 15.21 4.03
N TRP A 44 4.97 13.89 4.05
CA TRP A 44 3.71 13.31 4.56
C TRP A 44 3.83 12.32 5.71
N ALA A 45 4.88 12.45 6.55
CA ALA A 45 4.85 11.98 7.94
C ALA A 45 3.88 12.82 8.82
N SER A 46 2.82 13.36 8.22
CA SER A 46 1.71 13.99 8.91
C SER A 46 0.52 13.04 8.82
N ARG A 47 0.61 11.93 9.56
CA ARG A 47 -0.58 11.39 10.24
C ARG A 47 -1.13 12.60 10.98
N ARG A 48 -2.20 13.20 10.45
CA ARG A 48 -2.82 14.43 10.99
C ARG A 48 -2.96 14.17 12.48
N ARG A 49 -2.18 14.89 13.31
CA ARG A 49 -2.22 14.73 14.77
C ARG A 49 -3.54 15.31 15.24
N VAL A 50 -4.62 14.54 15.06
CA VAL A 50 -5.91 14.81 15.68
C VAL A 50 -5.66 14.60 17.17
N ARG A 51 -5.73 15.68 17.95
CA ARG A 51 -5.64 15.61 19.41
C ARG A 51 -6.94 14.99 19.91
N TYR A 52 -6.97 13.67 20.04
CA TYR A 52 -7.91 13.03 20.97
C TYR A 52 -7.32 13.20 22.37
N ASN A 53 -8.05 13.88 23.25
CA ASN A 53 -7.68 14.01 24.66
C ASN A 53 -8.21 12.75 25.36
N TYR A 54 -7.36 11.74 25.50
CA TYR A 54 -7.65 10.57 26.34
C TYR A 54 -7.18 10.89 27.76
N ASP A 55 -8.08 11.45 28.57
CA ASP A 55 -8.08 11.17 30.02
C ASP A 55 -8.87 9.88 30.14
N ASP A 56 -8.20 8.72 30.12
CA ASP A 56 -8.64 7.54 30.85
C ASP A 56 -7.56 6.45 30.78
N GLU A 57 -7.27 5.92 31.96
CA GLU A 57 -6.35 4.83 32.26
C GLU A 57 -6.91 3.52 31.68
N ASP A 58 -6.38 3.06 30.55
CA ASP A 58 -6.56 1.66 30.13
C ASP A 58 -5.18 1.07 29.79
N GLU A 59 -4.52 0.52 30.82
CA GLU A 59 -3.30 -0.31 30.71
C GLU A 59 -3.59 -1.70 30.08
N GLU A 60 -4.72 -1.88 29.40
CA GLU A 60 -5.14 -3.12 28.71
C GLU A 60 -4.91 -3.11 27.19
N ASP A 61 -4.15 -2.13 26.66
CA ASP A 61 -3.96 -1.96 25.20
C ASP A 61 -2.67 -2.61 24.63
N GLU A 62 -1.85 -3.28 25.44
CA GLU A 62 -0.64 -3.96 24.94
C GLU A 62 -0.94 -5.23 24.10
N GLU A 63 -2.14 -5.82 24.23
CA GLU A 63 -2.53 -7.03 23.49
C GLU A 63 -3.09 -6.71 22.08
N TYR A 64 -3.48 -5.47 21.81
CA TYR A 64 -3.96 -5.01 20.51
C TYR A 64 -2.78 -4.60 19.61
N GLY A 65 -1.90 -5.58 19.33
CA GLY A 65 -0.67 -5.35 18.57
C GLY A 65 -0.90 -4.72 17.18
N TYR A 66 0.13 -4.06 16.67
CA TYR A 66 0.14 -3.45 15.34
C TYR A 66 0.25 -4.51 14.23
N ASP A 67 -0.64 -4.46 13.25
CA ASP A 67 -0.59 -5.32 12.07
C ASP A 67 0.23 -4.66 10.95
N GLU A 68 1.41 -5.22 10.66
CA GLU A 68 2.31 -4.70 9.63
C GLU A 68 1.75 -4.86 8.21
N GLU A 69 0.91 -5.86 7.97
CA GLU A 69 0.32 -6.15 6.67
C GLU A 69 -0.74 -5.11 6.33
N ILE A 70 -1.63 -4.79 7.27
CA ILE A 70 -2.59 -3.70 7.14
C ILE A 70 -1.88 -2.37 6.89
N ALA A 71 -0.80 -2.10 7.61
CA ALA A 71 -0.02 -0.88 7.42
C ALA A 71 0.56 -0.77 6.00
N MET A 72 1.07 -1.87 5.43
CA MET A 72 1.55 -1.90 4.06
C MET A 72 0.43 -1.64 3.06
N LEU A 73 -0.77 -2.19 3.29
CA LEU A 73 -1.94 -1.95 2.45
C LEU A 73 -2.42 -0.49 2.53
N GLU A 74 -2.40 0.12 3.71
CA GLU A 74 -2.68 1.54 3.90
C GLU A 74 -1.73 2.39 3.08
N ILE A 75 -0.41 2.15 3.19
CA ILE A 75 0.61 2.88 2.42
C ILE A 75 0.37 2.74 0.91
N TYR A 76 0.10 1.53 0.43
CA TYR A 76 -0.22 1.29 -0.98
C TYR A 76 -1.45 2.10 -1.44
N SER A 77 -2.54 2.06 -0.66
CA SER A 77 -3.80 2.73 -1.02
C SER A 77 -3.70 4.26 -1.05
N GLN A 78 -2.67 4.86 -0.45
CA GLN A 78 -2.43 6.31 -0.55
C GLN A 78 -2.04 6.73 -1.97
N SER A 79 -1.28 5.87 -2.66
CA SER A 79 -0.82 6.08 -4.04
C SER A 79 -1.87 5.62 -5.05
N ALA A 80 -2.53 4.50 -4.79
CA ALA A 80 -3.57 3.92 -5.64
C ALA A 80 -4.96 4.53 -5.36
N ARG A 81 -5.17 5.81 -5.76
CA ARG A 81 -6.36 6.59 -5.38
C ARG A 81 -7.65 6.24 -6.11
N ASP A 82 -7.55 5.50 -7.21
CA ASP A 82 -8.67 5.09 -8.06
C ASP A 82 -9.23 3.71 -7.69
N GLU A 83 -8.72 3.12 -6.61
CA GLU A 83 -9.18 1.85 -6.05
C GLU A 83 -9.28 1.89 -4.52
N ALA A 84 -10.07 0.98 -3.99
CA ALA A 84 -10.09 0.62 -2.58
C ALA A 84 -9.76 -0.86 -2.43
N LEU A 85 -9.27 -1.25 -1.26
CA LEU A 85 -8.98 -2.63 -0.93
C LEU A 85 -10.00 -3.13 0.07
N MET A 86 -10.61 -4.28 -0.20
CA MET A 86 -11.46 -4.99 0.74
C MET A 86 -10.69 -6.21 1.23
N VAL A 87 -10.33 -6.20 2.50
CA VAL A 87 -9.48 -7.19 3.14
C VAL A 87 -10.34 -8.08 4.01
N ARG A 88 -10.24 -9.39 3.81
CA ARG A 88 -10.81 -10.39 4.71
C ARG A 88 -9.71 -10.98 5.56
N ALA A 89 -9.87 -10.89 6.86
CA ALA A 89 -8.93 -11.43 7.84
C ALA A 89 -9.64 -12.35 8.83
N LEU A 90 -8.88 -13.26 9.42
CA LEU A 90 -9.34 -14.13 10.49
C LEU A 90 -8.71 -13.67 11.81
N VAL A 91 -9.52 -13.38 12.81
CA VAL A 91 -9.11 -13.00 14.18
C VAL A 91 -9.79 -13.97 15.13
N ASP A 92 -9.03 -14.79 15.86
CA ASP A 92 -9.58 -15.76 16.81
C ASP A 92 -10.71 -16.63 16.23
N GLU A 93 -10.53 -17.10 14.99
CA GLU A 93 -11.51 -17.89 14.22
C GLU A 93 -12.75 -17.13 13.72
N GLU A 94 -12.86 -15.83 13.99
CA GLU A 94 -13.89 -14.95 13.45
C GLU A 94 -13.42 -14.21 12.19
N GLU A 95 -14.28 -14.13 11.18
CA GLU A 95 -14.01 -13.37 9.96
C GLU A 95 -14.29 -11.87 10.16
N ALA A 96 -13.24 -11.06 9.95
CA ALA A 96 -13.31 -9.61 9.94
C ALA A 96 -13.11 -9.08 8.53
N GLU A 97 -13.98 -8.17 8.10
CA GLU A 97 -13.83 -7.43 6.85
C GLU A 97 -13.35 -6.00 7.13
N VAL A 98 -12.33 -5.58 6.38
CA VAL A 98 -11.71 -4.25 6.51
C VAL A 98 -11.65 -3.59 5.15
N LEU A 99 -12.17 -2.37 5.05
CA LEU A 99 -12.03 -1.53 3.87
C LEU A 99 -10.83 -0.60 4.05
N ILE A 100 -9.94 -0.55 3.07
CA ILE A 100 -8.79 0.35 3.04
C ILE A 100 -8.88 1.28 1.84
N PHE A 101 -8.89 2.59 2.09
CA PHE A 101 -9.00 3.61 1.05
C PHE A 101 -8.18 4.85 1.41
N ARG A 102 -7.31 5.29 0.49
CA ARG A 102 -6.50 6.51 0.62
C ARG A 102 -5.70 6.61 1.93
N GLY A 103 -5.19 5.49 2.42
CA GLY A 103 -4.36 5.43 3.63
C GLY A 103 -5.12 5.29 4.94
N PHE A 104 -6.42 5.05 4.91
CA PHE A 104 -7.23 4.78 6.09
C PHE A 104 -7.88 3.41 5.97
N SER A 105 -7.88 2.67 7.08
CA SER A 105 -8.61 1.42 7.24
C SER A 105 -9.86 1.62 8.09
N SER A 106 -10.92 0.88 7.77
CA SER A 106 -12.18 0.87 8.49
C SER A 106 -12.71 -0.55 8.57
N SER A 107 -13.12 -0.98 9.76
CA SER A 107 -13.81 -2.25 9.93
C SER A 107 -15.22 -2.14 9.35
N LEU A 108 -15.64 -3.18 8.63
CA LEU A 108 -17.00 -3.38 8.15
C LEU A 108 -17.79 -4.34 9.07
N SER A 109 -17.08 -5.16 9.86
CA SER A 109 -17.69 -6.15 10.76
C SER A 109 -18.02 -5.58 12.15
N TYR A 110 -17.26 -4.59 12.63
CA TYR A 110 -17.41 -4.03 13.97
C TYR A 110 -17.06 -2.53 14.00
N ARG A 111 -17.17 -1.90 15.18
CA ARG A 111 -16.85 -0.47 15.34
C ARG A 111 -15.37 -0.22 15.05
N THR A 112 -15.12 0.77 14.19
CA THR A 112 -13.77 1.30 13.98
C THR A 112 -13.39 2.21 15.13
N SER A 113 -12.19 2.05 15.68
CA SER A 113 -11.64 2.96 16.71
C SER A 113 -11.64 4.40 16.18
N PRO A 114 -12.02 5.41 17.00
CA PRO A 114 -11.91 6.80 16.58
C PRO A 114 -10.45 7.26 16.46
N ASP A 115 -9.50 6.58 17.10
CA ASP A 115 -8.09 6.88 16.98
C ASP A 115 -7.48 6.26 15.72
N PRO A 116 -7.08 7.06 14.71
CA PRO A 116 -6.44 6.57 13.48
C PRO A 116 -5.01 6.08 13.70
N SER A 117 -4.49 6.20 14.93
CA SER A 117 -3.17 5.68 15.28
C SER A 117 -3.17 4.19 15.58
N ARG A 118 -4.31 3.68 16.07
CA ARG A 118 -4.56 2.28 16.43
C ARG A 118 -4.81 1.44 15.18
N SER A 119 -4.19 0.26 15.12
CA SER A 119 -4.46 -0.72 14.07
C SER A 119 -5.90 -1.21 14.17
N ILE A 120 -6.57 -1.34 13.02
CA ILE A 120 -7.94 -1.86 12.99
C ILE A 120 -7.99 -3.35 13.29
N LEU A 121 -6.98 -4.11 12.85
CA LEU A 121 -6.81 -5.52 13.17
C LEU A 121 -5.70 -5.69 14.23
N PRO A 122 -5.84 -6.65 15.16
CA PRO A 122 -4.76 -7.00 16.07
C PRO A 122 -3.64 -7.75 15.33
N ALA A 123 -2.40 -7.72 15.86
CA ALA A 123 -1.25 -8.38 15.24
C ALA A 123 -1.37 -9.90 15.02
N ARG A 124 -2.33 -10.56 15.70
CA ARG A 124 -2.63 -11.99 15.51
C ARG A 124 -3.55 -12.27 14.31
N ALA A 125 -4.10 -11.22 13.69
CA ALA A 125 -4.98 -11.36 12.55
C ALA A 125 -4.23 -11.99 11.36
N VAL A 126 -4.93 -12.83 10.60
CA VAL A 126 -4.38 -13.45 9.40
C VAL A 126 -5.18 -13.01 8.19
N ILE A 127 -4.55 -12.28 7.27
CA ILE A 127 -5.19 -11.90 6.01
C ILE A 127 -5.45 -13.15 5.17
N LYS A 128 -6.72 -13.39 4.84
CA LYS A 128 -7.17 -14.52 4.01
C LYS A 128 -7.25 -14.13 2.55
N SER A 129 -7.83 -12.97 2.27
CA SER A 129 -7.97 -12.49 0.90
C SER A 129 -8.03 -10.98 0.82
N ILE A 130 -7.58 -10.44 -0.30
CA ILE A 130 -7.65 -9.03 -0.64
C ILE A 130 -8.38 -8.93 -1.97
N ASP A 131 -9.44 -8.13 -2.00
CA ASP A 131 -10.14 -7.75 -3.21
C ASP A 131 -9.80 -6.31 -3.56
N ARG A 132 -9.52 -6.05 -4.83
CA ARG A 132 -9.34 -4.69 -5.35
C ARG A 132 -10.64 -4.26 -5.98
N VAL A 133 -11.18 -3.15 -5.51
CA VAL A 133 -12.45 -2.59 -6.00
C VAL A 133 -12.22 -1.17 -6.50
N ARG A 134 -13.01 -0.73 -7.47
CA ARG A 134 -12.89 0.62 -8.01
C ARG A 134 -13.28 1.65 -6.95
N GLY A 135 -12.50 2.72 -6.88
CA GLY A 135 -12.79 3.89 -6.06
C GLY A 135 -13.61 4.94 -6.81
N PRO A 136 -14.42 5.76 -6.13
CA PRO A 136 -14.78 5.67 -4.71
C PRO A 136 -15.62 4.42 -4.42
N PHE A 137 -15.49 3.86 -3.22
CA PHE A 137 -16.25 2.68 -2.83
C PHE A 137 -17.76 2.98 -2.74
N ASP A 138 -18.57 2.25 -3.50
CA ASP A 138 -20.03 2.27 -3.42
C ASP A 138 -20.55 0.91 -2.91
N PRO A 139 -21.08 0.83 -1.67
CA PRO A 139 -21.58 -0.43 -1.14
C PRO A 139 -22.82 -0.95 -1.87
N SER A 140 -23.57 -0.09 -2.58
CA SER A 140 -24.74 -0.50 -3.37
C SER A 140 -24.35 -1.15 -4.70
N ASN A 141 -23.14 -0.83 -5.20
CA ASN A 141 -22.65 -1.33 -6.48
C ASN A 141 -21.11 -1.48 -6.46
N ILE A 142 -20.64 -2.59 -5.87
CA ILE A 142 -19.21 -2.85 -5.76
C ILE A 142 -18.64 -3.30 -7.12
N GLU A 143 -17.81 -2.45 -7.73
CA GLU A 143 -17.06 -2.75 -8.95
C GLU A 143 -15.72 -3.41 -8.64
N TYR A 144 -15.61 -4.72 -8.82
CA TYR A 144 -14.37 -5.45 -8.57
C TYR A 144 -13.40 -5.35 -9.75
N LEU A 145 -12.18 -4.88 -9.47
CA LEU A 145 -11.05 -4.93 -10.39
C LEU A 145 -10.37 -6.30 -10.33
N GLU A 146 -10.27 -6.87 -9.12
CA GLU A 146 -9.65 -8.16 -8.88
C GLU A 146 -10.16 -8.76 -7.56
N LYS A 147 -10.25 -10.09 -7.49
CA LYS A 147 -10.79 -10.81 -6.33
C LYS A 147 -9.85 -11.90 -5.85
N GLY A 148 -9.90 -12.19 -4.55
CA GLY A 148 -9.33 -13.37 -3.94
C GLY A 148 -7.80 -13.38 -3.92
N LEU A 149 -7.16 -12.21 -3.86
CA LEU A 149 -5.71 -12.16 -3.80
C LEU A 149 -5.23 -12.63 -2.44
N THR A 150 -4.29 -13.57 -2.43
CA THR A 150 -3.54 -13.87 -1.22
C THR A 150 -2.61 -12.71 -0.90
N TRP A 151 -2.23 -12.61 0.38
CA TRP A 151 -1.26 -11.61 0.81
C TRP A 151 0.07 -11.72 0.04
N ASP A 152 0.60 -12.92 -0.16
CA ASP A 152 1.84 -13.11 -0.93
C ASP A 152 1.73 -12.64 -2.38
N ALA A 153 0.60 -12.94 -3.04
CA ALA A 153 0.34 -12.48 -4.41
C ALA A 153 0.28 -10.96 -4.47
N PHE A 154 -0.34 -10.31 -3.48
CA PHE A 154 -0.38 -8.86 -3.38
C PHE A 154 1.01 -8.27 -3.11
N LYS A 155 1.78 -8.85 -2.19
CA LYS A 155 3.12 -8.40 -1.81
C LYS A 155 4.11 -8.42 -2.97
N SER A 156 3.99 -9.38 -3.89
CA SER A 156 4.80 -9.42 -5.11
C SER A 156 4.65 -8.17 -5.99
N ARG A 157 3.54 -7.45 -5.87
CA ARG A 157 3.22 -6.22 -6.63
C ARG A 157 3.67 -4.95 -5.93
N LEU A 158 3.98 -5.05 -4.64
CA LEU A 158 4.54 -3.95 -3.85
C LEU A 158 6.05 -3.79 -4.10
N GLN A 159 6.70 -4.77 -4.73
CA GLN A 159 8.11 -4.69 -5.12
C GLN A 159 8.26 -3.92 -6.44
N PRO A 160 9.20 -2.94 -6.52
CA PRO A 160 9.43 -2.14 -7.72
C PRO A 160 10.09 -2.91 -8.87
#